data_AF-A0A1G4A0G9-F1
#
_entry.id   AF-A0A1G4A0G9-F1
#
_cell.length_a   1.000
_cell.length_b   1.000
_cell.length_c   1.000
_cell.angle_alpha   90.00
_cell.angle_beta   90.00
_cell.angle_gamma   90.00
#
_symmetry.space_group_name_H-M   'P 1'
#
loop_
_entity.id
_entity.type
_entity.pdbx_description
1 polymer ?
#
loop_
_entity_poly.entity_id
_entity_poly.type
_entity_poly.pdbx_seq_one_letter_code
_entity_poly.pdbx_strand_id
1 'polypeptide(L)'
;MNAIGQSMIRHALVVLLVGFVGCAAKKDTRKAEYYGLVEKWEAAYGGSDATAAYQATLALIDFTKKMEQDDEPLVDIPLAMIWNYARLGLLAEHLGKKEEAARCFTIAVRYAKRKYPNESNAMTSEAGLRWALEQMDTPEKIAWRRK
;
A
#
# COMPACT_ATOMS: atom_id res chain seq x y z
N MET A 1 -25.15 -25.76 -45.15
CA MET A 1 -24.18 -24.65 -45.00
C MET A 1 -24.99 -23.44 -44.57
N ASN A 2 -24.89 -22.79 -43.40
CA ASN A 2 -23.90 -22.73 -42.34
C ASN A 2 -24.63 -22.40 -41.02
N ALA A 3 -24.92 -23.40 -40.17
CA ALA A 3 -25.46 -23.18 -38.82
C ALA A 3 -24.36 -23.06 -37.73
N ILE A 4 -23.09 -23.11 -38.15
CA ILE A 4 -21.92 -23.12 -37.24
C ILE A 4 -21.44 -21.68 -36.93
N GLY A 5 -21.88 -20.67 -37.68
CA GLY A 5 -21.41 -19.28 -37.55
C GLY A 5 -22.03 -18.45 -36.42
N GLN A 6 -23.21 -18.81 -35.88
CA GLN A 6 -23.89 -18.01 -34.86
C GLN A 6 -23.55 -18.41 -33.40
N SER A 7 -22.98 -19.59 -33.19
CA SER A 7 -22.65 -20.09 -31.83
C SER A 7 -21.37 -19.47 -31.27
N MET A 8 -20.37 -19.19 -32.12
CA MET A 8 -19.09 -18.61 -31.67
C MET A 8 -19.18 -17.14 -31.26
N ILE A 9 -20.12 -16.37 -31.83
CA ILE A 9 -20.29 -14.95 -31.49
C ILE A 9 -20.93 -14.79 -30.10
N ARG A 10 -21.84 -15.69 -29.71
CA ARG A 10 -22.46 -15.66 -28.36
C ARG A 10 -21.49 -16.06 -27.25
N HIS A 11 -20.58 -17.01 -27.50
CA HIS A 11 -19.58 -17.41 -26.50
C HIS A 11 -18.50 -16.32 -26.28
N ALA A 12 -18.06 -15.65 -27.35
CA ALA A 12 -17.11 -14.54 -27.22
C ALA A 12 -17.71 -13.33 -26.46
N LEU A 13 -18.99 -13.03 -26.68
CA LEU A 13 -19.67 -11.91 -26.01
C LEU A 13 -19.92 -12.18 -24.52
N VAL A 14 -20.26 -13.42 -24.14
CA VAL A 14 -20.47 -13.81 -22.72
C VAL A 14 -19.15 -13.83 -21.96
N VAL A 15 -18.04 -14.30 -22.56
CA VAL A 15 -16.71 -14.27 -21.91
C VAL A 15 -16.23 -12.82 -21.71
N LEU A 16 -16.47 -11.92 -22.66
CA LEU A 16 -16.15 -10.49 -22.52
C LEU A 16 -17.02 -9.79 -21.46
N LEU A 17 -18.33 -10.07 -21.40
CA LEU A 17 -19.23 -9.51 -20.39
C LEU A 17 -18.97 -10.04 -18.98
N VAL A 18 -18.70 -11.34 -18.82
CA VAL A 18 -18.33 -11.93 -17.52
C VAL A 18 -16.95 -11.43 -17.06
N GLY A 19 -16.00 -11.25 -17.99
CA GLY A 19 -14.71 -10.64 -17.71
C GLY A 19 -14.81 -9.18 -17.27
N PHE A 20 -15.69 -8.39 -17.89
CA PHE A 20 -15.87 -6.96 -17.55
C PHE A 20 -16.63 -6.76 -16.23
N VAL A 21 -17.71 -7.53 -16.01
CA VAL A 21 -18.49 -7.48 -14.76
C VAL A 21 -17.67 -8.04 -13.60
N GLY A 22 -16.90 -9.11 -13.81
CA GLY A 22 -15.98 -9.66 -12.82
C GLY A 22 -14.84 -8.70 -12.47
N CYS A 23 -14.32 -7.95 -13.45
CA CYS A 23 -13.26 -6.96 -13.22
C CYS A 23 -13.78 -5.75 -12.42
N ALA A 24 -15.00 -5.27 -12.71
CA ALA A 24 -15.63 -4.18 -11.96
C ALA A 24 -15.96 -4.59 -10.51
N ALA A 25 -16.60 -5.76 -10.32
CA ALA A 25 -16.92 -6.27 -8.98
C ALA A 25 -15.66 -6.55 -8.14
N LYS A 26 -14.62 -7.14 -8.75
CA LYS A 26 -13.32 -7.36 -8.08
C LYS A 26 -12.66 -6.05 -7.64
N LYS A 27 -12.71 -5.00 -8.47
CA LYS A 27 -12.19 -3.67 -8.11
C LYS A 27 -12.89 -3.09 -6.89
N ASP A 28 -14.22 -3.18 -6.83
CA ASP A 28 -14.98 -2.68 -5.68
C ASP A 28 -14.69 -3.48 -4.40
N THR A 29 -14.45 -4.79 -4.53
CA THR A 29 -14.15 -5.66 -3.38
C THR A 29 -12.74 -5.41 -2.86
N ARG A 30 -11.75 -5.28 -3.75
CA ARG A 30 -10.37 -4.95 -3.40
C ARG A 30 -10.25 -3.55 -2.82
N LYS A 31 -11.04 -2.60 -3.32
CA LYS A 31 -11.15 -1.25 -2.75
C LYS A 31 -11.62 -1.31 -1.30
N ALA A 32 -12.70 -2.05 -1.04
CA ALA A 32 -13.22 -2.24 0.31
C ALA A 32 -12.19 -2.93 1.23
N GLU A 33 -11.48 -3.94 0.74
CA GLU A 33 -10.43 -4.62 1.49
C GLU A 33 -9.27 -3.67 1.86
N TYR A 34 -8.79 -2.87 0.90
CA TYR A 34 -7.75 -1.87 1.14
C TYR A 34 -8.16 -0.87 2.24
N TYR A 35 -9.34 -0.26 2.11
CA TYR A 35 -9.80 0.71 3.10
C TYR A 35 -10.09 0.09 4.46
N GLY A 36 -10.56 -1.17 4.51
CA GLY A 36 -10.69 -1.90 5.77
C GLY A 36 -9.35 -2.17 6.45
N LEU A 37 -8.28 -2.40 5.69
CA LEU A 37 -6.92 -2.49 6.22
C LEU A 37 -6.42 -1.12 6.72
N VAL A 38 -6.71 -0.04 6.00
CA VAL A 38 -6.38 1.33 6.43
C VAL A 38 -7.10 1.69 7.73
N GLU A 39 -8.37 1.34 7.89
CA GLU A 39 -9.13 1.58 9.12
C GLU A 39 -8.53 0.83 10.32
N LYS A 40 -8.18 -0.45 10.14
CA LYS A 40 -7.47 -1.23 11.17
C LYS A 40 -6.11 -0.62 11.51
N TRP A 41 -5.40 -0.15 10.49
CA TRP A 41 -4.12 0.52 10.67
C TRP A 41 -4.29 1.83 11.46
N GLU A 42 -5.24 2.69 11.10
CA GLU A 42 -5.53 3.94 11.81
C GLU A 42 -5.88 3.69 13.28
N ALA A 43 -6.73 2.68 13.54
CA ALA A 43 -7.10 2.29 14.90
C ALA A 43 -5.88 1.82 15.72
N ALA A 44 -5.01 1.01 15.12
CA ALA A 44 -3.82 0.51 15.79
C ALA A 44 -2.75 1.60 15.98
N TYR A 45 -2.54 2.42 14.96
CA TYR A 45 -1.54 3.50 14.93
C TYR A 45 -1.89 4.62 15.91
N GLY A 46 -3.18 4.98 16.01
CA GLY A 46 -3.69 5.90 17.03
C GLY A 46 -3.79 5.29 18.44
N GLY A 47 -3.82 3.95 18.54
CA GLY A 47 -4.08 3.21 19.78
C GLY A 47 -2.93 3.07 20.78
N SER A 48 -1.80 3.77 20.59
CA SER A 48 -0.57 3.61 21.40
C SER A 48 0.04 2.19 21.41
N ASP A 49 -0.42 1.26 20.56
CA ASP A 49 0.11 -0.10 20.42
C ASP A 49 0.96 -0.20 19.15
N ALA A 50 2.27 -0.03 19.32
CA ALA A 50 3.23 -0.13 18.22
C ALA A 50 3.29 -1.54 17.60
N THR A 51 2.97 -2.60 18.35
CA THR A 51 2.98 -3.97 17.82
C THR A 51 1.78 -4.19 16.90
N ALA A 52 0.58 -3.78 17.32
CA ALA A 52 -0.60 -3.85 16.47
C ALA A 52 -0.44 -2.99 15.21
N ALA A 53 0.10 -1.77 15.36
CA ALA A 53 0.39 -0.89 14.24
C ALA A 53 1.42 -1.50 13.27
N TYR A 54 2.43 -2.20 13.80
CA TYR A 54 3.43 -2.92 13.01
C TYR A 54 2.78 -4.00 12.14
N GLN A 55 1.95 -4.86 12.74
CA GLN A 55 1.25 -5.93 12.02
C GLN A 55 0.26 -5.39 10.99
N ALA A 56 -0.47 -4.32 11.32
CA ALA A 56 -1.39 -3.67 10.38
C ALA A 56 -0.63 -3.06 9.18
N THR A 57 0.55 -2.47 9.42
CA THR A 57 1.40 -1.92 8.35
C THR A 57 1.93 -3.02 7.43
N LEU A 58 2.32 -4.18 7.97
CA LEU A 58 2.71 -5.34 7.16
C LEU A 58 1.57 -5.81 6.25
N ALA A 59 0.35 -5.92 6.79
CA ALA A 59 -0.81 -6.34 6.00
C ALA A 59 -1.09 -5.36 4.83
N LEU A 60 -0.96 -4.04 5.07
CA LEU A 60 -1.07 -3.03 4.02
C LEU A 60 0.01 -3.17 2.94
N ILE A 61 1.25 -3.45 3.32
CA ILE A 61 2.36 -3.67 2.38
C ILE A 61 2.09 -4.90 1.51
N ASP A 62 1.71 -6.02 2.13
CA ASP A 62 1.45 -7.27 1.41
C ASP A 62 0.29 -7.12 0.44
N PHE A 63 -0.77 -6.42 0.85
CA PHE A 63 -1.89 -6.11 -0.03
C PHE A 63 -1.46 -5.19 -1.18
N THR A 64 -0.71 -4.12 -0.90
CA THR A 64 -0.24 -3.17 -1.92
C THR A 64 0.70 -3.84 -2.93
N LYS A 65 1.55 -4.77 -2.49
CA LYS A 65 2.40 -5.57 -3.40
C LYS A 65 1.59 -6.45 -4.34
N LYS A 66 0.53 -7.09 -3.85
CA LYS A 66 -0.37 -7.88 -4.70
C LYS A 66 -1.02 -7.00 -5.77
N MET A 67 -1.44 -5.78 -5.40
CA MET A 67 -1.95 -4.82 -6.37
C MET A 67 -0.89 -4.39 -7.40
N GLU A 68 0.36 -4.20 -6.96
CA GLU A 68 1.49 -3.88 -7.87
C GLU A 68 1.74 -5.01 -8.87
N GLN A 69 1.67 -6.26 -8.42
CA GLN A 69 1.86 -7.44 -9.26
C GLN A 69 0.72 -7.65 -10.26
N ASP A 70 -0.50 -7.33 -9.84
CA ASP A 70 -1.71 -7.45 -10.66
C ASP A 70 -1.92 -6.26 -11.61
N ASP A 71 -1.01 -5.27 -11.61
CA ASP A 71 -1.08 -4.01 -12.38
C ASP A 71 -2.41 -3.27 -12.18
N GLU A 72 -2.92 -3.27 -10.94
CA GLU A 72 -4.20 -2.65 -10.62
C GLU A 72 -4.05 -1.19 -10.16
N PRO A 73 -4.70 -0.22 -10.83
CA PRO A 73 -4.56 1.19 -10.50
C PRO A 73 -5.51 1.63 -9.38
N LEU A 74 -5.55 0.90 -8.26
CA LEU A 74 -6.46 1.22 -7.14
C LEU A 74 -6.03 2.49 -6.39
N VAL A 75 -4.73 2.62 -6.20
CA VAL A 75 -4.07 3.71 -5.48
C VAL A 75 -2.78 4.07 -6.19
N ASP A 76 -2.18 5.20 -5.81
CA ASP A 76 -0.82 5.51 -6.19
C ASP A 76 0.16 4.55 -5.48
N ILE A 77 0.38 3.37 -6.08
CA ILE A 77 1.13 2.27 -5.49
C ILE A 77 2.53 2.70 -5.05
N PRO A 78 3.35 3.38 -5.88
CA PRO A 78 4.65 3.85 -5.43
C PRO A 78 4.56 4.76 -4.21
N LEU A 79 3.58 5.68 -4.16
CA LEU A 79 3.39 6.57 -3.02
C LEU A 79 2.97 5.80 -1.76
N ALA A 80 2.04 4.86 -1.88
CA ALA A 80 1.61 4.01 -0.78
C ALA A 80 2.78 3.18 -0.21
N MET A 81 3.63 2.63 -1.08
CA MET A 81 4.80 1.86 -0.68
C MET A 81 5.86 2.71 0.04
N ILE A 82 6.09 3.95 -0.39
CA ILE A 82 6.98 4.89 0.32
C ILE A 82 6.54 5.04 1.78
N TRP A 83 5.27 5.40 1.99
CA TRP A 83 4.78 5.72 3.33
C TRP A 83 4.63 4.48 4.23
N ASN A 84 4.14 3.37 3.68
CA ASN A 84 3.98 2.14 4.45
C ASN A 84 5.35 1.62 4.93
N TYR A 85 6.37 1.62 4.07
CA TYR A 85 7.72 1.22 4.49
C TYR A 85 8.37 2.21 5.45
N ALA A 86 8.21 3.52 5.25
CA ALA A 86 8.76 4.50 6.18
C ALA A 86 8.13 4.37 7.59
N ARG A 87 6.82 4.16 7.66
CA ARG A 87 6.11 3.90 8.93
C ARG A 87 6.50 2.58 9.57
N LEU A 88 6.63 1.52 8.77
CA LEU A 88 7.13 0.23 9.26
C LEU A 88 8.54 0.37 9.84
N GLY A 89 9.39 1.19 9.22
CA GLY A 89 10.72 1.50 9.71
C GLY A 89 10.71 2.16 11.09
N LEU A 90 9.87 3.18 11.29
CA LEU A 90 9.71 3.83 12.60
C LEU A 90 9.17 2.88 13.67
N LEU A 91 8.19 2.04 13.31
CA LEU A 91 7.63 1.05 14.23
C LEU A 91 8.66 -0.03 14.58
N ALA A 92 9.43 -0.52 13.60
CA ALA A 92 10.53 -1.46 13.82
C ALA A 92 11.57 -0.88 14.79
N GLU A 93 11.95 0.39 14.61
CA GLU A 93 12.92 1.07 15.47
C GLU A 93 12.41 1.16 16.91
N HIS A 94 11.16 1.58 17.11
CA HIS A 94 10.54 1.64 18.43
C HIS A 94 10.45 0.26 19.10
N LEU A 95 10.23 -0.80 18.33
CA LEU A 95 10.23 -2.19 18.82
C LEU A 95 11.65 -2.77 18.98
N GLY A 96 12.70 -1.97 18.83
CA GLY A 96 14.10 -2.39 19.00
C GLY A 96 14.70 -3.17 17.82
N LYS A 97 14.00 -3.27 16.69
CA LYS A 97 14.41 -4.02 15.49
C LYS A 97 15.20 -3.15 14.51
N LYS A 98 16.41 -2.74 14.92
CA LYS A 98 17.20 -1.72 14.21
C LYS A 98 17.56 -2.10 12.77
N GLU A 99 17.96 -3.33 12.52
CA GLU A 99 18.33 -3.79 11.17
C GLU A 99 17.10 -3.84 10.25
N GLU A 100 15.94 -4.19 10.79
CA GLU A 100 14.68 -4.19 10.05
C GLU A 100 14.23 -2.77 9.72
N ALA A 101 14.38 -1.83 10.66
CA ALA A 101 14.11 -0.42 10.44
C ALA A 101 14.94 0.14 9.27
N ALA A 102 16.26 -0.09 9.29
CA ALA A 102 17.17 0.37 8.23
C ALA A 102 16.80 -0.21 6.85
N ARG A 103 16.43 -1.49 6.80
CA ARG A 103 15.93 -2.13 5.56
C ARG A 103 14.65 -1.46 5.07
N CYS A 104 13.70 -1.18 5.95
CA CYS A 104 12.44 -0.54 5.59
C CYS A 104 12.66 0.85 4.99
N PHE A 105 13.48 1.70 5.62
CA PHE A 105 13.81 3.01 5.06
C PHE A 105 14.54 2.93 3.72
N THR A 106 15.46 1.97 3.57
CA THR A 106 16.13 1.72 2.29
C THR A 106 15.13 1.41 1.18
N ILE A 107 14.11 0.60 1.47
CA ILE A 107 13.05 0.26 0.51
C ILE A 107 12.18 1.50 0.21
N ALA A 108 11.75 2.24 1.24
CA ALA A 108 10.96 3.46 1.06
C ALA A 108 11.67 4.47 0.15
N VAL A 109 12.96 4.72 0.39
CA VAL A 109 13.80 5.61 -0.44
C VAL A 109 13.90 5.09 -1.88
N ARG A 110 13.99 3.78 -2.09
CA ARG A 110 14.02 3.20 -3.43
C ARG A 110 12.72 3.48 -4.21
N TYR A 111 11.57 3.32 -3.56
CA TYR A 111 10.28 3.68 -4.17
C TYR A 111 10.19 5.19 -4.44
N ALA A 112 10.66 6.02 -3.51
CA ALA A 112 10.68 7.47 -3.68
C ALA A 112 11.52 7.90 -4.88
N LYS A 113 12.73 7.35 -5.04
CA LYS A 113 13.60 7.62 -6.20
C LYS A 113 13.00 7.12 -7.52
N ARG A 114 12.28 6.00 -7.50
CA ARG A 114 11.57 5.52 -8.70
C ARG A 114 10.43 6.46 -9.09
N LYS A 115 9.66 6.94 -8.11
CA LYS A 115 8.52 7.84 -8.32
C LYS A 115 8.94 9.25 -8.72
N TYR A 116 10.02 9.75 -8.12
CA TYR A 116 10.54 11.11 -8.29
C TYR A 116 12.01 11.09 -8.75
N PRO A 117 12.31 10.60 -9.97
CA PRO A 117 13.69 10.35 -10.41
C PRO A 117 14.51 11.62 -10.61
N ASN A 118 13.86 12.77 -10.85
CA ASN A 118 14.51 14.03 -11.21
C ASN A 118 14.32 15.13 -10.15
N GLU A 119 13.67 14.83 -9.03
CA GLU A 119 13.45 15.80 -7.97
C GLU A 119 14.43 15.55 -6.83
N SER A 120 15.13 16.61 -6.41
CA SER A 120 15.72 16.67 -5.07
C SER A 120 14.61 16.81 -4.02
N ASN A 121 13.77 15.80 -3.92
CA ASN A 121 12.63 15.77 -3.02
C ASN A 121 13.09 15.28 -1.64
N ALA A 122 12.56 15.89 -0.57
CA ALA A 122 12.82 15.47 0.81
C ALA A 122 12.59 13.95 1.01
N MET A 123 11.62 13.37 0.30
CA MET A 123 11.29 11.95 0.38
C MET A 123 12.35 10.99 -0.20
N THR A 124 13.37 11.48 -0.90
CA THR A 124 14.44 10.64 -1.49
C THR A 124 15.58 10.31 -0.50
N SER A 125 15.41 10.69 0.76
CA SER A 125 16.34 10.39 1.86
C SER A 125 15.57 9.90 3.08
N GLU A 126 16.23 9.12 3.94
CA GLU A 126 15.63 8.69 5.21
C GLU A 126 15.27 9.90 6.10
N ALA A 127 16.18 10.87 6.23
CA ALA A 127 15.95 12.06 7.05
C ALA A 127 14.72 12.86 6.60
N GLY A 128 14.54 13.05 5.29
CA GLY A 128 13.37 13.77 4.80
C GLY A 128 12.08 12.95 4.83
N LEU A 129 12.14 11.61 4.74
CA LEU A 129 10.98 10.75 5.03
C LEU A 129 10.55 10.86 6.50
N ARG A 130 11.50 10.85 7.43
CA ARG A 130 11.23 11.04 8.86
C ARG A 130 10.60 12.40 9.13
N TRP A 131 11.20 13.46 8.60
CA TRP A 131 10.66 14.81 8.71
C TRP A 131 9.24 14.91 8.14
N ALA A 132 8.99 14.35 6.95
CA ALA A 132 7.66 14.38 6.35
C ALA A 132 6.63 13.61 7.20
N LEU A 133 6.99 12.47 7.77
CA LEU A 133 6.12 11.73 8.70
C LEU A 133 5.83 12.51 9.99
N GLU A 134 6.79 13.26 10.52
CA GLU A 134 6.56 14.15 11.66
C GLU A 134 5.57 15.28 11.35
N GLN A 135 5.51 15.75 10.10
CA GLN A 135 4.53 16.76 9.67
C GLN A 135 3.15 16.16 9.36
N MET A 136 3.11 14.91 8.88
CA MET A 136 1.88 14.24 8.47
C MET A 136 1.12 13.59 9.63
N ASP A 137 1.84 13.01 10.58
CA ASP A 137 1.22 12.29 11.68
C ASP A 137 0.90 13.26 12.83
N THR A 138 -0.33 13.23 13.36
CA THR A 138 -0.69 14.08 14.50
C THR A 138 0.01 13.60 15.78
N PRO A 139 0.25 14.48 16.77
CA PRO A 139 0.88 14.10 18.04
C PRO A 139 0.22 12.89 18.73
N GLU A 140 -1.09 12.75 18.60
CA GLU A 140 -1.89 11.65 19.12
C GLU A 140 -1.59 10.32 18.40
N LYS A 141 -1.36 10.38 17.08
CA LYS A 141 -1.00 9.21 16.24
C LYS A 141 0.42 8.68 16.47
N ILE A 142 1.28 9.47 17.12
CA ILE A 142 2.68 9.12 17.39
C ILE A 142 2.98 9.01 18.89
N ALA A 143 1.96 8.85 19.73
CA ALA A 143 2.12 8.77 21.18
C ALA A 143 3.08 7.64 21.62
N TRP A 144 3.19 6.56 20.85
CA TRP A 144 4.15 5.49 21.06
C TRP A 144 5.61 5.92 20.82
N ARG A 145 5.90 6.90 19.95
CA ARG A 145 7.28 7.39 19.71
C ARG A 145 7.91 8.12 20.90
N ARG A 146 7.10 8.52 21.89
CA ARG A 146 7.52 9.35 23.03
C ARG A 146 7.67 8.56 24.34
N LYS A 147 7.38 7.27 24.32
CA LYS A 147 7.55 6.35 25.46
C LYS A 147 8.89 5.64 25.34
#